data_AF-A0A151TBB4-F1
#
_entry.id   AF-A0A151TBB4-F1
#
_cell.length_a   1.000
_cell.length_b   1.000
_cell.length_c   1.000
_cell.angle_alpha   90.00
_cell.angle_beta   90.00
_cell.angle_gamma   90.00
#
_symmetry.space_group_name_H-M   'P 1'
#
loop_
_entity.id
_entity.type
_entity.pdbx_description
1 polymer ?
#
loop_
_entity_poly.entity_id
_entity_poly.type
_entity_poly.pdbx_seq_one_letter_code
_entity_poly.pdbx_strand_id
1 'polypeptide(L)'
;MNCPNNQKVNYAMFMLVGEAEYWWHSTRNLLEGGEIIITWEVFRAKFFEKYFLNDVRRAKQIEFMQSKQGNMTVGEYAFKFEELGKYFAFFYHLDERTKCIKFEDGLRPKLRKTVGIL
;
A
#
# COMPACT_ATOMS: atom_id res chain seq x y z
N MET A 1 16.44 -0.71 -12.99
CA MET A 1 17.42 -1.02 -11.94
C MET A 1 16.82 -2.06 -11.01
N ASN A 2 17.25 -3.32 -11.11
CA ASN A 2 16.76 -4.39 -10.22
C ASN A 2 17.68 -4.49 -9.00
N CYS A 3 17.28 -3.90 -7.87
CA CYS A 3 17.91 -4.16 -6.58
C CYS A 3 17.55 -5.58 -6.13
N PRO A 4 18.54 -6.47 -5.89
CA PRO A 4 18.30 -7.79 -5.32
C PRO A 4 17.58 -7.69 -3.96
N ASN A 5 16.61 -8.57 -3.70
CA ASN A 5 15.79 -8.52 -2.47
C ASN A 5 16.63 -8.59 -1.18
N ASN A 6 17.74 -9.31 -1.21
CA ASN A 6 18.70 -9.42 -0.10
C ASN A 6 19.45 -8.10 0.19
N GLN A 7 19.52 -7.16 -0.76
CA GLN A 7 20.13 -5.85 -0.55
C GLN A 7 19.12 -4.77 -0.12
N LYS A 8 17.82 -4.96 -0.40
CA LYS A 8 16.78 -3.98 -0.08
C LYS A 8 16.67 -3.69 1.41
N VAL A 9 16.79 -4.72 2.26
CA VAL A 9 16.76 -4.56 3.72
C VAL A 9 17.90 -3.66 4.16
N ASN A 10 19.11 -3.88 3.64
CA ASN A 10 20.29 -3.08 4.00
C ASN A 10 20.10 -1.61 3.63
N TYR A 11 19.64 -1.31 2.43
CA TYR A 11 19.37 0.08 2.04
C TYR A 11 18.26 0.72 2.89
N ALA A 12 17.18 0.00 3.17
CA ALA A 12 16.10 0.53 4.00
C ALA A 12 16.58 0.84 5.42
N MET A 13 17.44 0.00 6.00
CA MET A 13 18.05 0.26 7.30
C MET A 13 18.87 1.54 7.35
N PHE A 14 19.71 1.79 6.32
CA PHE A 14 20.50 3.02 6.26
C PHE A 14 19.66 4.29 6.21
N MET A 15 18.39 4.18 5.83
CA MET A 15 17.44 5.30 5.79
C MET A 15 16.66 5.46 7.11
N LEU A 16 16.76 4.51 8.05
CA LEU A 16 16.16 4.64 9.37
C LEU A 16 17.04 5.54 10.24
N VAL A 17 16.41 6.53 10.87
CA VAL A 17 17.11 7.51 11.71
C VAL A 17 16.31 7.70 12.99
N GLY A 18 17.01 7.90 14.11
CA GLY A 18 16.38 8.18 15.40
C GLY A 18 15.60 6.98 15.94
N GLU A 19 14.35 7.18 16.37
CA GLU A 19 13.53 6.12 16.98
C GLU A 19 13.40 4.88 16.10
N ALA A 20 13.34 5.06 14.78
CA ALA A 20 13.19 3.97 13.84
C ALA A 20 14.42 3.08 13.72
N GLU A 21 15.61 3.66 13.86
CA GLU A 21 16.85 2.89 13.90
C GLU A 21 16.91 2.03 15.16
N TYR A 22 16.65 2.63 16.33
CA TYR A 22 16.64 1.92 17.61
C TYR A 22 15.60 0.79 17.66
N TRP A 23 14.37 1.08 17.21
CA TRP A 23 13.31 0.08 17.12
C TRP A 23 13.70 -1.08 16.20
N TRP A 24 14.27 -0.78 15.03
CA TRP A 24 14.64 -1.82 14.07
C TRP A 24 15.78 -2.69 14.60
N HIS A 25 16.78 -2.10 15.26
CA HIS A 25 17.87 -2.85 15.89
C HIS A 25 17.34 -3.84 16.94
N SER A 26 16.45 -3.39 17.83
CA SER A 26 15.81 -4.28 18.82
C SER A 26 14.96 -5.37 18.16
N THR A 27 14.18 -5.03 17.13
CA THR A 27 13.32 -5.99 16.43
C THR A 27 14.14 -7.04 15.69
N ARG A 28 15.23 -6.62 15.04
CA ARG A 28 16.17 -7.53 14.37
C ARG A 28 16.75 -8.55 15.33
N ASN A 29 17.24 -8.11 16.49
CA ASN A 29 17.84 -9.02 17.48
C ASN A 29 16.83 -10.09 17.94
N LEU A 30 15.56 -9.72 18.10
CA LEU A 30 14.49 -10.67 18.43
C LEU A 30 14.18 -11.66 17.30
N LEU A 31 14.16 -11.19 16.05
CA LEU A 31 13.92 -12.04 14.88
C LEU A 31 15.06 -13.05 14.68
N GLU A 32 16.30 -12.59 14.74
CA GLU A 32 17.50 -13.43 14.58
C GLU A 32 17.65 -14.42 15.74
N GLY A 33 17.33 -14.01 16.98
CA GLY A 33 17.29 -14.91 18.14
C GLY A 33 16.18 -15.98 18.05
N GLY A 34 15.15 -15.75 17.24
CA GLY A 34 14.12 -16.74 16.89
C GLY A 34 14.42 -17.53 15.61
N GLU A 35 15.65 -17.46 15.09
CA GLU A 35 16.10 -18.10 13.85
C GLU A 35 15.31 -17.68 12.59
N ILE A 36 14.67 -16.50 12.62
CA ILE A 36 13.91 -15.97 11.48
C ILE A 36 14.87 -15.29 10.49
N ILE A 37 14.91 -15.81 9.26
CA ILE A 37 15.63 -15.16 8.16
C ILE A 37 14.95 -13.85 7.78
N ILE A 38 15.65 -12.73 7.93
CA ILE A 38 15.13 -11.40 7.59
C ILE A 38 15.14 -11.20 6.08
N THR A 39 14.01 -11.50 5.43
CA THR A 39 13.76 -11.15 4.03
C THR A 39 13.22 -9.72 3.90
N TRP A 40 13.14 -9.22 2.66
CA TRP A 40 12.49 -7.93 2.38
C TRP A 40 11.02 -7.93 2.81
N GLU A 41 10.33 -9.06 2.66
CA GLU A 41 8.95 -9.26 3.07
C GLU A 41 8.81 -9.17 4.60
N VAL A 42 9.72 -9.80 5.35
CA VAL A 42 9.74 -9.76 6.82
C VAL A 42 10.02 -8.35 7.32
N PHE A 43 11.04 -7.67 6.78
CA PHE A 43 11.34 -6.26 7.11
C PHE A 43 10.11 -5.38 6.89
N ARG A 44 9.50 -5.45 5.71
CA ARG A 44 8.31 -4.67 5.38
C ARG A 44 7.19 -4.97 6.38
N ALA A 45 6.86 -6.24 6.60
CA ALA A 45 5.78 -6.62 7.51
C ALA A 45 5.95 -5.97 8.90
N LYS A 46 7.14 -6.06 9.49
CA LYS A 46 7.46 -5.45 10.80
C LYS A 46 7.45 -3.92 10.77
N PHE A 47 8.02 -3.32 9.72
CA PHE A 47 8.02 -1.87 9.55
C PHE A 47 6.59 -1.31 9.49
N PHE A 48 5.72 -1.91 8.68
CA PHE A 48 4.34 -1.48 8.60
C PHE A 48 3.57 -1.82 9.88
N GLU A 49 3.85 -2.93 10.56
CA GLU A 49 3.20 -3.25 11.85
C GLU A 49 3.44 -2.13 12.89
N LYS A 50 4.67 -1.62 12.95
CA LYS A 50 5.07 -0.54 13.86
C LYS A 50 4.54 0.84 13.44
N TYR A 51 4.72 1.22 12.17
CA TYR A 51 4.48 2.61 11.72
C TYR A 51 3.16 2.81 10.98
N PHE A 52 2.53 1.73 10.53
CA PHE A 52 1.29 1.79 9.77
C PHE A 52 0.27 0.83 10.38
N LEU A 53 -0.25 1.24 11.54
CA LEU A 53 -1.18 0.47 12.36
C LEU A 53 -2.37 -0.04 11.53
N ASN A 54 -2.90 -1.20 11.93
CA ASN A 54 -4.01 -1.85 11.23
C ASN A 54 -5.25 -0.96 11.12
N ASP A 55 -5.50 -0.08 12.09
CA ASP A 55 -6.63 0.86 12.04
C ASP A 55 -6.44 1.91 10.95
N VAL A 56 -5.22 2.42 10.77
CA VAL A 56 -4.89 3.36 9.70
C VAL A 56 -4.99 2.66 8.34
N ARG A 57 -4.52 1.42 8.23
CA ARG A 57 -4.71 0.58 7.03
C ARG A 57 -6.18 0.40 6.70
N ARG A 58 -6.99 0.03 7.70
CA ARG A 58 -8.42 -0.18 7.54
C ARG A 58 -9.14 1.11 7.17
N ALA A 59 -8.77 2.25 7.77
CA ALA A 59 -9.34 3.55 7.42
C ALA A 59 -9.04 3.91 5.96
N LYS A 60 -7.78 3.74 5.51
CA LYS A 60 -7.41 3.93 4.10
C LYS A 60 -8.09 2.92 3.18
N GLN A 61 -8.35 1.71 3.68
CA GLN A 61 -9.12 0.72 2.96
C GLN A 61 -10.56 1.16 2.73
N ILE A 62 -11.23 1.60 3.78
CA ILE A 62 -12.60 2.11 3.69
C ILE A 62 -12.65 3.33 2.76
N GLU A 63 -11.68 4.24 2.87
CA GLU A 63 -11.60 5.44 2.02
C GLU A 63 -11.55 5.09 0.52
N PHE A 64 -10.70 4.14 0.12
CA PHE A 64 -10.64 3.66 -1.26
C PHE A 64 -11.92 2.93 -1.68
N MET A 65 -12.46 2.06 -0.82
CA MET A 65 -13.70 1.33 -1.10
C MET A 65 -14.91 2.26 -1.23
N GLN A 66 -14.86 3.43 -0.59
CA GLN A 66 -15.90 4.45 -0.69
C GLN A 66 -15.58 5.54 -1.72
N SER A 67 -14.42 5.44 -2.40
CA SER A 67 -14.02 6.41 -3.41
C SER A 67 -15.04 6.47 -4.55
N LYS A 68 -15.50 7.68 -4.84
CA LYS A 68 -16.44 8.02 -5.90
C LYS A 68 -16.00 9.33 -6.52
N GLN A 69 -16.26 9.50 -7.82
CA GLN A 69 -15.96 10.72 -8.56
C GLN A 69 -16.61 11.95 -7.93
N GLY A 70 -17.87 11.84 -7.49
CA GLY A 70 -18.61 12.97 -6.90
C GLY A 70 -18.62 14.18 -7.84
N ASN A 71 -18.19 15.33 -7.34
CA ASN A 71 -18.10 16.59 -8.10
C ASN A 71 -16.75 16.77 -8.82
N MET A 72 -15.80 15.84 -8.66
CA MET A 72 -14.49 15.92 -9.30
C MET A 72 -14.60 15.71 -10.81
N THR A 73 -13.66 16.29 -11.54
CA THR A 73 -13.36 15.87 -12.90
C THR A 73 -12.92 14.40 -12.92
N VAL A 74 -12.97 13.77 -14.10
CA VAL A 74 -12.48 12.38 -14.23
C VAL A 74 -10.99 12.29 -13.91
N GLY A 75 -10.19 13.29 -14.31
CA GLY A 75 -8.76 13.33 -14.05
C GLY A 75 -8.44 13.44 -12.55
N GLU A 76 -9.12 14.32 -11.81
CA GLU A 76 -8.95 14.42 -10.36
C GLU A 76 -9.36 13.13 -9.63
N TYR A 77 -10.45 12.49 -10.08
CA TYR A 77 -10.86 11.20 -9.54
C TYR A 77 -9.84 10.10 -9.84
N ALA A 78 -9.30 10.03 -11.05
CA ALA A 78 -8.24 9.09 -11.43
C ALA A 78 -6.99 9.27 -10.57
N PHE A 79 -6.53 10.52 -10.40
CA PHE A 79 -5.38 10.82 -9.55
C PHE A 79 -5.60 10.36 -8.10
N LYS A 80 -6.75 10.69 -7.50
CA LYS A 80 -7.10 10.27 -6.13
C LYS A 80 -7.22 8.75 -6.02
N PHE A 81 -7.80 8.11 -7.02
CA PHE A 81 -7.95 6.65 -7.06
C PHE A 81 -6.60 5.95 -7.10
N GLU A 82 -5.67 6.42 -7.93
CA GLU A 82 -4.30 5.91 -7.99
C GLU A 82 -3.55 6.13 -6.68
N GLU A 83 -3.67 7.31 -6.08
CA GLU A 83 -3.05 7.64 -4.79
C GLU A 83 -3.48 6.66 -3.69
N LEU A 84 -4.79 6.44 -3.55
CA LEU A 84 -5.35 5.50 -2.59
C LEU A 84 -5.02 4.04 -2.96
N GLY A 85 -4.98 3.71 -4.25
CA GLY A 85 -4.65 2.38 -4.76
C GLY A 85 -3.24 1.90 -4.41
N LYS A 86 -2.28 2.82 -4.19
CA LYS A 86 -0.92 2.49 -3.74
C LYS A 86 -0.91 1.74 -2.41
N TYR A 87 -1.78 2.14 -1.49
CA TYR A 87 -1.90 1.46 -0.18
C TYR A 87 -2.45 0.05 -0.34
N PHE A 88 -3.38 -0.17 -1.28
CA PHE A 88 -3.97 -1.49 -1.51
C PHE A 88 -3.08 -2.45 -2.25
N ALA A 89 -2.39 -1.99 -3.29
CA ALA A 89 -1.42 -2.81 -4.03
C ALA A 89 -0.35 -3.36 -3.09
N PHE A 90 -0.06 -2.63 -2.02
CA PHE A 90 0.92 -3.00 -1.01
C PHE A 90 0.42 -4.07 -0.02
N PHE A 91 -0.88 -4.10 0.32
CA PHE A 91 -1.44 -5.02 1.33
C PHE A 91 -2.29 -6.17 0.79
N TYR A 92 -2.92 -6.01 -0.37
CA TYR A 92 -4.00 -6.90 -0.82
C TYR A 92 -3.81 -7.47 -2.22
N HIS A 93 -2.72 -7.13 -2.93
CA HIS A 93 -2.45 -7.62 -4.29
C HIS A 93 -3.70 -7.61 -5.20
N LEU A 94 -4.38 -6.47 -5.28
CA LEU A 94 -5.53 -6.32 -6.18
C LEU A 94 -5.10 -6.53 -7.64
N ASP A 95 -5.76 -7.46 -8.33
CA ASP A 95 -5.61 -7.64 -9.76
C ASP A 95 -6.14 -6.41 -10.53
N GLU A 96 -5.62 -6.20 -11.75
CA GLU A 96 -5.98 -5.03 -12.56
C GLU A 96 -7.47 -5.00 -12.92
N ARG A 97 -8.09 -6.15 -13.14
CA ARG A 97 -9.51 -6.23 -13.49
C ARG A 97 -10.38 -5.72 -12.33
N THR A 98 -10.08 -6.14 -11.10
CA THR A 98 -10.76 -5.65 -9.90
C THR A 98 -10.57 -4.14 -9.73
N LYS A 99 -9.39 -3.59 -10.05
CA LYS A 99 -9.16 -2.14 -10.03
C LYS A 99 -10.02 -1.40 -11.05
N CYS A 100 -10.13 -1.91 -12.28
CA CYS A 100 -10.96 -1.31 -13.33
C CYS A 100 -12.44 -1.28 -12.93
N ILE A 101 -12.98 -2.42 -12.50
CA ILE A 101 -14.37 -2.52 -12.03
C ILE A 101 -14.61 -1.51 -10.90
N LYS A 102 -13.68 -1.44 -9.94
CA LYS A 102 -13.81 -0.52 -8.80
C LYS A 102 -13.77 0.95 -9.22
N PHE A 103 -12.93 1.29 -10.21
CA PHE A 103 -12.85 2.63 -10.75
C PHE A 103 -14.15 3.03 -11.44
N GLU A 104 -14.66 2.16 -12.31
CA GLU A 104 -15.92 2.33 -13.05
C GLU A 104 -17.13 2.48 -12.14
N ASP A 105 -17.21 1.68 -11.07
CA ASP A 105 -18.27 1.75 -10.07
C ASP A 105 -18.31 3.09 -9.34
N GLY A 106 -17.16 3.75 -9.19
CA GLY A 106 -17.07 5.07 -8.58
C GLY A 106 -17.35 6.22 -9.54
N LEU A 107 -17.47 5.99 -10.85
CA LEU A 107 -17.81 7.04 -11.82
C LEU A 107 -19.23 7.56 -11.61
N ARG A 108 -19.46 8.81 -12.01
CA ARG A 108 -20.81 9.38 -12.04
C ARG A 108 -21.73 8.54 -12.95
N PRO A 109 -23.02 8.41 -12.61
CA PRO A 109 -23.95 7.53 -13.35
C PRO A 109 -23.98 7.78 -14.86
N LYS A 110 -23.88 9.05 -15.31
CA LYS A 110 -23.84 9.40 -16.73
C LYS A 110 -22.62 8.80 -17.44
N LEU A 111 -21.44 8.90 -16.83
CA LEU A 111 -20.19 8.38 -17.40
C LEU A 111 -20.10 6.86 -17.29
N ARG A 112 -20.52 6.30 -16.15
CA ARG A 112 -20.56 4.85 -15.95
C ARG A 112 -21.40 4.15 -17.02
N LYS A 113 -22.54 4.72 -17.41
CA LYS A 113 -23.38 4.21 -18.50
C LYS A 113 -22.71 4.27 -19.87
N THR A 114 -21.80 5.21 -20.10
CA THR A 114 -21.04 5.34 -21.36
C THR A 114 -19.87 4.37 -21.41
N VAL A 115 -19.20 4.15 -20.28
CA VAL A 115 -18.01 3.30 -20.18
C VAL A 115 -18.38 1.82 -20.05
N GLY A 116 -19.39 1.47 -19.26
CA GLY A 116 -19.84 0.09 -19.02
C GLY A 116 -20.65 -0.56 -20.15
N ILE A 117 -20.47 -0.09 -21.40
CA ILE A 117 -21.02 -0.74 -22.62
C ILE A 117 -20.01 -1.73 -23.24
N LEU A 118 -18.78 -1.80 -22.70
CA LEU A 118 -17.79 -2.83 -23.03
C LEU A 118 -17.91 -4.05 -22.11
#